data_AF-A0A529Y0A8-F1
#
_entry.id   AF-A0A529Y0A8-F1
#
_cell.length_a   1.000
_cell.length_b   1.000
_cell.length_c   1.000
_cell.angle_alpha   90.00
_cell.angle_beta   90.00
_cell.angle_gamma   90.00
#
_symmetry.space_group_name_H-M   'P 1'
#
loop_
_entity.id
_entity.type
_entity.pdbx_description
1 polymer ?
#
loop_
_entity_poly.entity_id
_entity_poly.type
_entity_poly.pdbx_seq_one_letter_code
_entity_poly.pdbx_strand_id
1 'polypeptide(L)'
;VYKGKSRPWHIGIIHDDDRRLAAPLISALQRLSGVTVGVNEPYSPADRVYFTLERHARPRGLACAMIEIRNDEIAGDTGQRRWADLLTGIFSNLEPEEARGSRQRAMRKSVQSAS
;
A
#
# COMPACT_ATOMS: atom_id res chain seq x y z
N VAL A 1 -2.07 6.69 21.11
CA VAL A 1 -2.40 5.48 21.92
C VAL A 1 -3.60 4.79 21.29
N TYR A 2 -3.51 3.50 20.98
CA TYR A 2 -4.65 2.69 20.56
C TYR A 2 -4.79 1.52 21.54
N LYS A 3 -5.95 1.36 22.18
CA LYS A 3 -6.18 0.33 23.22
C LYS A 3 -5.09 0.26 24.30
N GLY A 4 -4.55 1.40 24.74
CA GLY A 4 -3.51 1.48 25.78
C GLY A 4 -2.10 1.07 25.36
N LYS A 5 -1.86 0.69 24.09
CA LYS A 5 -0.52 0.38 23.57
C LYS A 5 0.07 1.56 22.81
N SER A 6 1.37 1.81 23.04
CA SER A 6 2.17 2.70 22.19
C SER A 6 2.30 2.06 20.81
N ARG A 7 2.00 2.82 19.76
CA ARG A 7 2.09 2.35 18.37
C ARG A 7 3.43 2.83 17.81
N PRO A 8 4.47 1.99 17.71
CA PRO A 8 5.80 2.46 17.30
C PRO A 8 5.86 2.91 15.83
N TRP A 9 4.89 2.52 15.00
CA TRP A 9 4.80 2.97 13.61
C TRP A 9 4.10 4.33 13.47
N HIS A 10 4.59 5.14 12.54
CA HIS A 10 4.01 6.43 12.16
C HIS A 10 2.96 6.25 11.04
N ILE A 11 3.18 5.26 10.16
CA ILE A 11 2.30 4.94 9.02
C ILE A 11 2.11 3.41 8.93
N GLY A 12 0.87 2.97 8.79
CA GLY A 12 0.48 1.60 8.49
C GLY A 12 0.14 1.43 7.01
N ILE A 13 0.64 0.37 6.38
CA ILE A 13 0.20 -0.06 5.05
C ILE A 13 -0.54 -1.38 5.20
N ILE A 14 -1.83 -1.35 4.86
CA ILE A 14 -2.74 -2.48 4.99
C ILE A 14 -3.04 -3.04 3.61
N HIS A 15 -2.82 -4.34 3.43
CA HIS A 15 -3.00 -5.03 2.17
C HIS A 15 -3.37 -6.50 2.38
N ASP A 16 -4.08 -7.08 1.41
CA ASP A 16 -4.37 -8.52 1.34
C ASP A 16 -3.28 -9.26 0.54
N ASP A 17 -3.62 -10.37 -0.09
CA ASP A 17 -2.68 -11.16 -0.90
C ASP A 17 -2.15 -10.38 -2.12
N ASP A 18 -2.88 -9.37 -2.61
CA ASP A 18 -2.43 -8.55 -3.72
C ASP A 18 -1.46 -7.46 -3.25
N ARG A 19 -0.17 -7.79 -3.35
CA ARG A 19 0.92 -6.92 -2.89
C ARG A 19 1.45 -5.97 -3.97
N ARG A 20 0.85 -5.93 -5.16
CA ARG A 20 1.40 -5.18 -6.31
C ARG A 20 1.62 -3.71 -6.04
N LEU A 21 0.69 -3.07 -5.34
CA LEU A 21 0.86 -1.66 -4.92
C LEU A 21 1.53 -1.55 -3.55
N ALA A 22 1.17 -2.43 -2.62
CA ALA A 22 1.63 -2.34 -1.24
C ALA A 22 3.14 -2.59 -1.10
N ALA A 23 3.71 -3.57 -1.81
CA ALA A 23 5.13 -3.90 -1.74
C ALA A 23 6.05 -2.73 -2.12
N PRO A 24 5.92 -2.12 -3.32
CA PRO A 24 6.78 -0.98 -3.69
C PRO A 24 6.55 0.24 -2.78
N LEU A 25 5.30 0.45 -2.30
CA LEU A 25 4.99 1.53 -1.37
C LEU A 25 5.67 1.34 -0.01
N ILE A 26 5.60 0.14 0.57
CA ILE A 26 6.26 -0.21 1.82
C ILE A 26 7.78 -0.02 1.67
N SER A 27 8.36 -0.54 0.58
CA SER A 27 9.80 -0.37 0.33
C SER A 27 10.21 1.10 0.17
N ALA A 28 9.37 1.94 -0.45
CA ALA A 28 9.64 3.37 -0.56
C ALA A 28 9.60 4.07 0.81
N LEU A 29 8.60 3.79 1.62
CA LEU A 29 8.46 4.36 2.97
C LEU A 29 9.59 3.93 3.91
N GLN A 30 10.01 2.67 3.85
CA GLN A 30 11.10 2.14 4.68
C GLN A 30 12.46 2.77 4.39
N ARG A 31 12.64 3.44 3.24
CA ARG A 31 13.87 4.20 2.94
C ARG A 31 13.89 5.58 3.58
N LEU A 32 12.76 6.07 4.10
CA LEU A 32 12.70 7.38 4.75
C LEU A 32 13.29 7.31 6.15
N SER A 33 14.33 8.10 6.40
CA SER A 33 14.91 8.25 7.73
C SER A 33 13.88 8.80 8.72
N GLY A 34 13.77 8.18 9.90
CA GLY A 34 12.84 8.63 10.94
C GLY A 34 11.38 8.22 10.71
N VAL A 35 11.08 7.37 9.73
CA VAL A 35 9.74 6.83 9.50
C VAL A 35 9.71 5.32 9.79
N THR A 36 9.12 4.96 10.93
CA THR A 36 8.71 3.58 11.21
C THR A 36 7.42 3.21 10.48
N VAL A 37 7.46 2.16 9.66
CA VAL A 37 6.33 1.63 8.88
C VAL A 37 5.77 0.37 9.56
N GLY A 38 4.45 0.31 9.76
CA GLY A 38 3.72 -0.89 10.17
C GLY A 38 3.14 -1.59 8.96
N VAL A 39 3.37 -2.90 8.80
CA VAL A 39 2.76 -3.71 7.74
C VAL A 39 1.59 -4.47 8.36
N ASN A 40 0.36 -4.19 7.90
CA ASN A 40 -0.86 -4.74 8.51
C ASN A 40 -0.97 -4.46 10.02
N GLU A 41 -0.64 -3.23 10.42
CA GLU A 41 -0.66 -2.75 11.79
C GLU A 41 -1.33 -1.36 11.85
N PRO A 42 -2.20 -1.05 12.83
CA PRO A 42 -2.69 -1.88 13.95
C PRO A 42 -3.76 -2.91 13.53
N TYR A 43 -4.12 -2.90 12.25
CA TYR A 43 -5.14 -3.75 11.67
C TYR A 43 -4.60 -4.44 10.43
N SER A 44 -5.14 -5.62 10.18
CA SER A 44 -4.97 -6.40 8.98
C SER A 44 -6.30 -6.51 8.23
N PRO A 45 -6.32 -7.02 7.00
CA PRO A 45 -7.58 -7.34 6.33
C PRO A 45 -8.50 -8.27 7.15
N ALA A 46 -7.94 -9.13 8.00
CA ALA A 46 -8.71 -10.02 8.88
C ALA A 46 -9.58 -9.26 9.91
N ASP A 47 -9.27 -8.00 10.19
CA ASP A 47 -10.01 -7.15 11.14
C ASP A 47 -11.26 -6.49 10.50
N ARG A 48 -11.63 -6.87 9.27
CA ARG A 48 -12.76 -6.32 8.49
C ARG A 48 -12.67 -4.81 8.21
N VAL A 49 -11.47 -4.23 8.31
CA VAL A 49 -11.20 -2.83 7.92
C VAL A 49 -11.01 -2.66 6.40
N TYR A 50 -11.11 -3.74 5.63
CA TYR A 50 -10.75 -3.81 4.21
C TYR A 50 -11.96 -3.71 3.25
N PHE A 51 -13.17 -3.45 3.76
CA PHE A 51 -14.42 -3.51 2.98
C PHE A 51 -14.37 -2.69 1.67
N THR A 52 -13.84 -1.47 1.71
CA THR A 52 -13.74 -0.62 0.51
C THR A 52 -12.89 -1.28 -0.58
N LEU A 53 -11.77 -1.89 -0.22
CA LEU A 53 -10.87 -2.55 -1.16
C LEU A 53 -11.45 -3.89 -1.66
N GLU A 54 -12.10 -4.65 -0.77
CA GLU A 54 -12.85 -5.85 -1.16
C GLU A 54 -13.99 -5.54 -2.14
N ARG A 55 -14.71 -4.43 -1.94
CA ARG A 55 -15.86 -4.07 -2.77
C ARG A 55 -15.47 -3.46 -4.11
N HIS A 56 -14.39 -2.67 -4.14
CA HIS A 56 -14.07 -1.81 -5.27
C HIS A 56 -12.79 -2.18 -6.03
N ALA A 57 -11.79 -2.79 -5.39
CA ALA A 57 -10.53 -3.15 -6.05
C ALA A 57 -10.51 -4.62 -6.47
N ARG A 58 -10.82 -5.53 -5.54
CA ARG A 58 -10.66 -6.97 -5.72
C ARG A 58 -11.45 -7.57 -6.89
N PRO A 59 -12.76 -7.28 -7.10
CA PRO A 59 -13.52 -7.87 -8.21
C PRO A 59 -13.05 -7.37 -9.58
N ARG A 60 -12.28 -6.28 -9.62
CA ARG A 60 -11.75 -5.66 -10.83
C ARG A 60 -10.27 -6.00 -11.05
N GLY A 61 -9.66 -6.74 -10.14
CA GLY A 61 -8.23 -7.04 -10.19
C GLY A 61 -7.34 -5.79 -10.14
N LEU A 62 -7.80 -4.72 -9.49
CA LEU A 62 -7.01 -3.49 -9.33
C LEU A 62 -6.01 -3.67 -8.18
N ALA A 63 -4.75 -3.32 -8.44
CA ALA A 63 -3.74 -3.24 -7.38
C ALA A 63 -4.17 -2.16 -6.38
N CYS A 64 -4.15 -2.48 -5.08
CA CYS A 64 -4.60 -1.57 -4.05
C CYS A 64 -3.81 -1.74 -2.75
N ALA A 65 -3.87 -0.72 -1.91
CA ALA A 65 -3.35 -0.68 -0.56
C ALA A 65 -4.12 0.38 0.22
N MET A 66 -4.26 0.20 1.53
CA MET A 66 -4.79 1.23 2.42
C MET A 66 -3.65 1.84 3.22
N ILE A 67 -3.61 3.17 3.25
CA ILE A 67 -2.65 3.95 4.04
C ILE A 67 -3.36 4.41 5.31
N GLU A 68 -2.75 4.15 6.46
CA GLU A 68 -3.19 4.64 7.75
C GLU A 68 -2.05 5.47 8.36
N ILE A 69 -2.32 6.73 8.70
CA ILE A 69 -1.34 7.61 9.34
C ILE A 69 -1.75 7.77 10.79
N ARG A 70 -0.80 7.63 11.73
CA ARG A 70 -1.08 7.78 13.16
C ARG A 70 -1.55 9.22 13.43
N ASN A 71 -2.69 9.39 14.11
CA ASN A 71 -3.35 10.69 14.22
C ASN A 71 -2.49 11.84 14.78
N ASP A 72 -1.56 11.55 15.69
CA ASP A 72 -0.64 12.55 16.25
C ASP A 72 0.34 13.10 15.20
N GLU A 73 0.70 12.31 14.19
CA GLU A 73 1.52 12.75 13.06
C GLU A 73 0.82 13.79 12.17
N ILE A 74 -0.51 13.89 12.24
CA ILE A 74 -1.34 14.77 11.41
C ILE A 74 -2.27 15.67 12.23
N ALA A 75 -1.96 15.86 13.52
CA ALA A 75 -2.77 16.67 14.43
C ALA A 75 -2.80 18.17 14.07
N GLY A 76 -1.87 18.64 13.24
CA GLY A 76 -1.84 20.01 12.73
C GLY A 76 -1.24 20.11 11.34
N ASP A 77 -1.38 21.29 10.73
CA ASP A 77 -1.02 21.59 9.34
C ASP A 77 0.41 21.19 8.98
N THR A 78 1.37 21.39 9.88
CA THR A 78 2.77 21.02 9.64
C THR A 78 2.94 19.52 9.39
N GLY A 79 2.28 18.69 10.21
CA GLY A 79 2.33 17.23 10.06
C GLY A 79 1.59 16.74 8.81
N GLN A 80 0.43 17.33 8.54
CA GLN A 80 -0.37 17.05 7.33
C GLN A 80 0.41 17.38 6.05
N ARG A 81 1.04 18.56 5.98
CA ARG A 81 1.88 18.97 4.84
C ARG A 81 3.07 18.05 4.67
N ARG A 82 3.79 17.74 5.76
CA ARG A 82 4.91 16.80 5.74
C ARG A 82 4.50 15.45 5.11
N TRP A 83 3.39 14.88 5.54
CA TRP A 83 2.93 13.60 4.99
C TRP A 83 2.43 13.71 3.55
N ALA A 84 1.75 14.80 3.20
CA ALA A 84 1.32 15.06 1.83
C ALA A 84 2.53 15.15 0.88
N ASP A 85 3.58 15.89 1.25
CA ASP A 85 4.80 16.05 0.46
C ASP A 85 5.54 14.73 0.30
N LEU A 86 5.73 13.98 1.40
CA LEU A 86 6.38 12.67 1.38
C LEU A 86 5.64 11.67 0.47
N LEU A 87 4.31 11.56 0.62
CA LEU A 87 3.50 10.65 -0.17
C LEU A 87 3.44 11.08 -1.64
N THR A 88 3.38 12.38 -1.92
CA THR A 88 3.44 12.91 -3.29
C THR A 88 4.75 12.54 -3.97
N GLY A 89 5.88 12.71 -3.28
CA GLY A 89 7.20 12.33 -3.80
C GLY A 89 7.32 10.83 -4.08
N ILE A 90 6.73 9.99 -3.22
CA ILE A 90 6.67 8.54 -3.44
C ILE A 90 5.80 8.23 -4.65
N PHE A 91 4.55 8.71 -4.69
CA PHE A 91 3.60 8.37 -5.74
C PHE A 91 4.02 8.85 -7.12
N SER A 92 4.78 9.94 -7.22
CA SER A 92 5.29 10.44 -8.49
C SER A 92 6.21 9.45 -9.22
N ASN A 93 6.77 8.47 -8.51
CA ASN A 93 7.71 7.47 -9.05
C ASN A 93 7.26 6.03 -8.74
N LEU A 94 6.05 5.85 -8.21
CA LEU A 94 5.57 4.55 -7.74
C LEU A 94 4.86 3.82 -8.88
N GLU A 95 5.46 2.73 -9.33
CA GLU A 95 4.82 1.81 -10.26
C GLU A 95 4.34 0.56 -9.51
N PRO A 96 3.06 0.16 -9.63
CA PRO A 96 2.60 -1.13 -9.14
C PRO A 96 3.38 -2.27 -9.81
N GLU A 97 3.72 -3.31 -9.05
CA GLU A 97 4.28 -4.50 -9.66
C GLU A 97 3.28 -5.16 -10.62
N GLU A 98 3.80 -5.78 -11.67
CA GLU A 98 3.01 -6.59 -12.59
C GLU A 98 2.39 -7.80 -11.86
N ALA A 99 1.16 -8.15 -12.22
CA ALA A 99 0.56 -9.39 -11.72
C ALA A 99 1.40 -10.59 -12.17
N ARG A 100 1.79 -11.45 -11.22
CA ARG A 100 2.44 -12.73 -11.55
C ARG A 100 1.48 -13.55 -12.41
N GLY A 101 1.69 -13.51 -13.73
CA GLY A 101 0.86 -14.18 -14.74
C GLY A 101 0.59 -13.37 -16.02
N SER A 102 0.69 -12.03 -15.99
CA SER A 102 0.42 -11.17 -17.17
C SER A 102 1.47 -11.38 -18.29
N ARG A 103 2.76 -11.45 -17.94
CA ARG A 103 3.84 -11.75 -18.91
C ARG A 103 3.78 -13.16 -19.52
N GLN A 104 3.40 -14.19 -18.75
CA GLN A 104 3.30 -15.56 -19.27
C GLN A 104 2.12 -15.74 -20.24
N ARG A 105 0.99 -15.07 -19.99
CA ARG A 105 -0.18 -15.10 -20.88
C ARG A 105 0.03 -14.30 -22.17
N ALA A 106 0.77 -13.19 -22.12
CA ALA A 106 1.16 -12.43 -23.32
C ALA A 106 2.13 -13.22 -24.22
N MET A 107 3.12 -13.91 -23.62
CA MET A 107 4.04 -14.78 -24.35
C MET A 107 3.30 -15.94 -25.06
N ARG A 108 2.38 -16.60 -24.36
CA ARG A 108 1.59 -17.71 -24.94
C ARG A 108 0.71 -17.30 -26.12
N LYS A 109 0.13 -16.09 -26.10
CA LYS A 109 -0.65 -15.56 -27.24
C LYS A 109 0.21 -15.23 -28.46
N SER A 110 1.43 -14.75 -28.27
CA SER A 110 2.35 -14.48 -29.38
C SER A 110 2.79 -15.76 -30.09
N VAL A 111 2.99 -16.85 -29.35
CA VAL A 111 3.36 -18.15 -29.94
C VAL A 111 2.19 -18.77 -30.73
N GLN A 112 0.94 -18.60 -30.29
CA GLN A 112 -0.24 -19.13 -31.00
C GLN A 112 -0.66 -18.31 -32.24
N SER A 113 -0.21 -17.07 -32.38
CA SER A 113 -0.53 -16.21 -33.53
C SER A 113 0.55 -16.27 -34.64
N ALA A 114 1.62 -17.03 -34.40
CA ALA A 114 2.75 -17.22 -35.31
C ALA A 114 2.80 -18.64 -35.92
N SER A 115 1.64 -19.31 -35.99
CA SER A 115 1.48 -20.64 -36.60
C SER A 115 0.35 -20.63 -37.62
#